data_AF-A0A2A7A4X3-F1
#
_entry.id   AF-A0A2A7A4X3-F1
#
_cell.length_a   1.000
_cell.length_b   1.000
_cell.length_c   1.000
_cell.angle_alpha   90.00
_cell.angle_beta   90.00
_cell.angle_gamma   90.00
#
_symmetry.space_group_name_H-M   'P 1'
#
loop_
_entity.id
_entity.type
_entity.pdbx_description
1 polymer ?
#
loop_
_entity_poly.entity_id
_entity_poly.type
_entity_poly.pdbx_seq_one_letter_code
_entity_poly.pdbx_strand_id
1 'polypeptide(L)'
;MKPKTKSELMAEWANQPDQLKKEREVKAVRKAMDDARAAIQDGLTRYVKKKTKARSMAKAESDPFSELAGWESVEQIQNAYGYDEITADKRDRLLDLWEARETARNSRKAGDSKYHDLVTEMLETAIRRVGNEYADLLFEHDQQCREAEKQCEQLAAERMRKS
;
A
#
# COMPACT_ATOMS: atom_id res chain seq x y z
N MET A 1 23.95 50.80 -7.67
CA MET A 1 23.12 49.80 -6.93
C MET A 1 23.49 48.43 -7.48
N LYS A 2 23.73 47.41 -6.65
CA LYS A 2 24.00 46.05 -7.17
C LYS A 2 22.71 45.50 -7.81
N PRO A 3 22.78 44.87 -9.00
CA PRO A 3 21.61 44.25 -9.63
C PRO A 3 21.09 43.10 -8.75
N LYS A 4 19.77 43.04 -8.52
CA LYS A 4 19.16 41.94 -7.75
C LYS A 4 19.38 40.59 -8.44
N THR A 5 19.62 39.57 -7.64
CA THR A 5 19.80 38.18 -8.10
C THR A 5 18.47 37.48 -8.35
N LYS A 6 18.48 36.35 -9.08
CA LYS A 6 17.30 35.48 -9.29
C LYS A 6 16.65 35.09 -7.96
N SER A 7 17.45 34.73 -6.96
CA SER A 7 16.97 34.29 -5.64
C SER A 7 16.25 35.40 -4.87
N GLU A 8 16.73 36.65 -4.94
CA GLU A 8 16.07 37.79 -4.32
C GLU A 8 14.75 38.12 -5.00
N LEU A 9 14.70 38.03 -6.34
CA LEU A 9 13.47 38.23 -7.11
C LEU A 9 12.42 37.14 -6.82
N MET A 10 12.85 35.89 -6.70
CA MET A 10 11.98 34.78 -6.31
C MET A 10 11.46 34.93 -4.88
N ALA A 11 12.31 35.39 -3.95
CA ALA A 11 11.89 35.66 -2.58
C ALA A 11 10.85 36.79 -2.53
N GLU A 12 11.01 37.85 -3.31
CA GLU A 12 10.02 38.93 -3.41
C GLU A 12 8.69 38.44 -4.00
N TRP A 13 8.73 37.62 -5.05
CA TRP A 13 7.54 37.03 -5.64
C TRP A 13 6.81 36.11 -4.65
N ALA A 14 7.53 35.21 -3.98
CA ALA A 14 6.95 34.27 -3.02
C ALA A 14 6.37 34.96 -1.78
N ASN A 15 6.90 36.13 -1.40
CA ASN A 15 6.42 36.90 -0.25
C ASN A 15 5.20 37.80 -0.57
N GLN A 16 4.71 37.81 -1.81
CA GLN A 16 3.48 38.53 -2.15
C GLN A 16 2.30 37.95 -1.36
N PRO A 17 1.42 38.78 -0.77
CA PRO A 17 0.29 38.30 0.05
C PRO A 17 -0.59 37.27 -0.66
N ASP A 18 -0.85 37.47 -1.95
CA ASP A 18 -1.66 36.56 -2.76
C ASP A 18 -0.96 35.21 -2.98
N GLN A 19 0.36 35.21 -3.17
CA GLN A 19 1.15 33.98 -3.33
C GLN A 19 1.23 33.21 -2.02
N LEU A 20 1.44 33.91 -0.89
CA LEU A 20 1.41 33.29 0.43
C LEU A 20 0.05 32.65 0.73
N LYS A 21 -1.05 33.26 0.31
CA LYS A 21 -2.39 32.70 0.46
C LYS A 21 -2.57 31.43 -0.38
N LYS A 22 -2.19 31.48 -1.66
CA LYS A 22 -2.24 30.33 -2.58
C LYS A 22 -1.38 29.17 -2.11
N GLU A 23 -0.14 29.45 -1.69
CA GLU A 23 0.79 28.43 -1.18
C GLU A 23 0.21 27.72 0.05
N ARG A 24 -0.44 28.46 0.96
CA ARG A 24 -1.12 27.88 2.13
C ARG A 24 -2.29 26.99 1.73
N GLU A 25 -3.10 27.43 0.76
CA GLU A 25 -4.23 26.67 0.23
C GLU A 25 -3.77 25.36 -0.43
N VAL A 26 -2.79 25.44 -1.33
CA VAL A 26 -2.20 24.29 -2.01
C VAL A 26 -1.57 23.31 -1.02
N LYS A 27 -0.86 23.82 -0.01
CA LYS A 27 -0.30 22.98 1.05
C LYS A 27 -1.39 22.28 1.87
N ALA A 28 -2.48 22.98 2.18
CA ALA A 28 -3.61 22.39 2.89
C ALA A 28 -4.30 21.30 2.06
N VAL A 29 -4.49 21.53 0.76
CA VAL A 29 -5.06 20.55 -0.17
C VAL A 29 -4.18 19.31 -0.28
N ARG A 30 -2.87 19.47 -0.52
CA ARG A 30 -1.92 18.33 -0.58
C ARG A 30 -1.94 17.51 0.70
N LYS A 31 -1.91 18.18 1.85
CA LYS A 31 -2.02 17.50 3.16
C LYS A 31 -3.34 16.74 3.29
N ALA A 32 -4.46 17.37 2.96
CA ALA A 32 -5.78 16.72 3.03
C ALA A 32 -5.87 15.50 2.10
N MET A 33 -5.24 15.55 0.92
CA MET A 33 -5.13 14.40 0.02
C MET A 33 -4.33 13.25 0.64
N ASP A 34 -3.19 13.54 1.26
CA ASP A 34 -2.37 12.55 1.93
C ASP A 34 -3.10 11.91 3.12
N ASP A 35 -3.75 12.73 3.95
CA ASP A 35 -4.56 12.28 5.09
C ASP A 35 -5.73 11.39 4.62
N ALA A 36 -6.42 11.78 3.53
CA ALA A 36 -7.50 11.00 2.95
C ALA A 36 -7.02 9.67 2.37
N ARG A 37 -5.89 9.65 1.64
CA ARG A 37 -5.27 8.41 1.15
C ARG A 37 -4.90 7.48 2.29
N ALA A 38 -4.31 8.01 3.36
CA ALA A 38 -3.94 7.24 4.55
C ALA A 38 -5.18 6.62 5.22
N ALA A 39 -6.27 7.37 5.37
CA ALA A 39 -7.51 6.88 5.94
C ALA A 39 -8.12 5.73 5.12
N ILE A 40 -8.17 5.86 3.79
CA ILE A 40 -8.70 4.81 2.91
C ILE A 40 -7.80 3.57 2.93
N GLN A 41 -6.47 3.76 2.93
CA GLN A 41 -5.50 2.67 3.00
C GLN A 41 -5.60 1.88 4.32
N ASP A 42 -5.82 2.55 5.45
CA ASP A 42 -6.08 1.89 6.74
C ASP A 42 -7.37 1.07 6.68
N GLY A 43 -8.44 1.65 6.13
CA GLY A 43 -9.71 0.95 5.89
C GLY A 43 -9.55 -0.31 5.04
N LEU A 44 -8.82 -0.21 3.92
CA LEU A 44 -8.49 -1.35 3.05
C LEU A 44 -7.72 -2.43 3.82
N THR A 45 -6.70 -2.04 4.59
CA THR A 45 -5.87 -2.96 5.35
C THR A 45 -6.69 -3.71 6.41
N ARG A 46 -7.56 -3.01 7.14
CA ARG A 46 -8.47 -3.62 8.11
C ARG A 46 -9.48 -4.55 7.46
N TYR A 47 -10.05 -4.16 6.32
CA TYR A 47 -11.01 -4.97 5.58
C TYR A 47 -10.39 -6.28 5.10
N VAL A 48 -9.23 -6.21 4.45
CA VAL A 48 -8.44 -7.36 4.01
C VAL A 48 -8.15 -8.28 5.20
N LYS A 49 -7.65 -7.74 6.32
CA LYS A 49 -7.37 -8.52 7.52
C LYS A 49 -8.61 -9.23 8.06
N LYS A 50 -9.76 -8.53 8.15
CA LYS A 50 -11.02 -9.09 8.62
C LYS A 50 -11.49 -10.25 7.73
N LYS A 51 -11.44 -10.07 6.42
CA LYS A 51 -11.90 -11.06 5.45
C LYS A 51 -10.98 -12.28 5.35
N THR A 52 -9.66 -12.07 5.37
CA THR A 52 -8.68 -13.15 5.45
C THR A 52 -8.89 -13.97 6.71
N LYS A 53 -9.10 -13.33 7.88
CA LYS A 53 -9.38 -14.04 9.13
C LYS A 53 -10.67 -14.86 9.04
N ALA A 54 -11.76 -14.29 8.51
CA ALA A 54 -13.03 -15.01 8.35
C ALA A 54 -12.88 -16.24 7.44
N ARG A 55 -12.17 -16.12 6.31
CA ARG A 55 -11.85 -17.27 5.43
C ARG A 55 -11.02 -18.32 6.17
N SER A 56 -10.03 -17.91 6.95
CA SER A 56 -9.21 -18.83 7.74
C SER A 56 -10.04 -19.58 8.79
N MET A 57 -10.96 -18.91 9.47
CA MET A 57 -11.84 -19.52 10.47
C MET A 57 -12.80 -20.53 9.82
N ALA A 58 -13.45 -20.15 8.73
CA ALA A 58 -14.36 -21.05 8.00
C ALA A 58 -13.63 -22.33 7.50
N LYS A 59 -12.36 -22.19 7.11
CA LYS A 59 -11.53 -23.33 6.71
C LYS A 59 -11.10 -24.21 7.90
N ALA A 60 -10.93 -23.64 9.09
CA ALA A 60 -10.59 -24.38 10.31
C ALA A 60 -11.79 -25.11 10.92
N GLU A 61 -13.01 -24.57 10.77
CA GLU A 61 -14.25 -25.21 11.23
C GLU A 61 -14.59 -26.47 10.40
N SER A 62 -14.05 -26.55 9.18
CA SER A 62 -14.07 -27.73 8.31
C SER A 62 -12.65 -28.27 8.12
N ASP A 63 -11.91 -28.53 9.21
CA ASP A 63 -10.50 -28.98 9.10
C ASP A 63 -10.41 -30.37 8.43
N PRO A 64 -9.97 -30.44 7.15
CA PRO A 64 -9.84 -31.71 6.42
C PRO A 64 -8.71 -32.58 6.99
N PHE A 65 -7.88 -32.04 7.88
CA PHE A 65 -6.74 -32.70 8.51
C PHE A 65 -6.99 -33.09 9.97
N SER A 66 -8.24 -33.03 10.44
CA SER A 66 -8.60 -33.38 11.82
C SER A 66 -8.19 -34.82 12.19
N GLU A 67 -8.13 -35.76 11.25
CA GLU A 67 -7.61 -37.12 11.46
C GLU A 67 -6.11 -37.17 11.79
N LEU A 68 -5.35 -36.11 11.46
CA LEU A 68 -3.96 -35.95 11.89
C LEU A 68 -3.85 -35.38 13.32
N ALA A 69 -4.96 -35.06 13.98
CA ALA A 69 -4.92 -34.61 15.37
C ALA A 69 -4.38 -35.72 16.28
N GLY A 70 -3.19 -35.52 16.87
CA GLY A 70 -2.47 -36.52 17.65
C GLY A 70 -1.27 -37.15 16.95
N TRP A 71 -1.04 -36.82 15.68
CA TRP A 71 0.15 -37.23 14.92
C TRP A 71 1.04 -36.00 14.66
N GLU A 72 2.23 -35.98 15.24
CA GLU A 72 3.18 -34.85 15.20
C GLU A 72 4.34 -35.07 14.23
N SER A 73 4.52 -36.28 13.70
CA SER A 73 5.51 -36.58 12.65
C SER A 73 5.14 -37.79 11.79
N VAL A 74 5.72 -37.86 10.59
CA VAL A 74 5.68 -39.07 9.73
C VAL A 74 6.27 -40.28 10.48
N GLU A 75 7.33 -40.05 11.26
CA GLU A 75 7.96 -41.09 12.07
C GLU A 75 7.01 -41.64 13.14
N GLN A 76 6.17 -40.82 13.78
CA GLN A 76 5.16 -41.31 14.71
C GLN A 76 4.12 -42.19 14.01
N ILE A 77 3.66 -41.79 12.82
CA ILE A 77 2.72 -42.57 12.01
C ILE A 77 3.36 -43.92 11.60
N GLN A 78 4.62 -43.89 11.17
CA GLN A 78 5.37 -45.10 10.79
C GLN A 78 5.67 -46.02 11.98
N ASN A 79 6.04 -45.45 13.13
CA ASN A 79 6.30 -46.21 14.35
C ASN A 79 5.03 -46.88 14.88
N ALA A 80 3.89 -46.19 14.88
CA ALA A 80 2.62 -46.79 15.30
C ALA A 80 2.24 -47.98 14.41
N TYR A 81 2.52 -47.94 13.11
CA TYR A 81 2.39 -49.11 12.25
C TYR A 81 3.41 -50.20 12.61
N GLY A 82 4.66 -49.83 12.88
CA GLY A 82 5.72 -50.76 13.28
C GLY A 82 5.47 -51.49 14.60
N TYR A 83 4.59 -50.96 15.45
CA TYR A 83 4.11 -51.59 16.68
C TYR A 83 2.70 -52.19 16.56
N ASP A 84 2.17 -52.34 15.35
CA ASP A 84 0.81 -52.84 15.05
C ASP A 84 -0.34 -52.05 15.73
N GLU A 85 -0.08 -50.83 16.19
CA GLU A 85 -1.09 -49.96 16.80
C GLU A 85 -2.08 -49.39 15.76
N ILE A 86 -1.67 -49.37 14.49
CA ILE A 86 -2.49 -48.98 13.34
C ILE A 86 -2.31 -49.96 12.18
N THR A 87 -3.33 -50.08 11.34
CA THR A 87 -3.27 -50.91 10.13
C THR A 87 -2.47 -50.23 9.01
N ALA A 88 -1.98 -51.03 8.05
CA ALA A 88 -1.30 -50.51 6.85
C ALA A 88 -2.16 -49.48 6.10
N ASP A 89 -3.45 -49.76 5.91
CA ASP A 89 -4.39 -48.85 5.23
C ASP A 89 -4.55 -47.52 5.98
N LYS A 90 -4.52 -47.56 7.32
CA LYS A 90 -4.61 -46.36 8.16
C LYS A 90 -3.31 -45.56 8.12
N ARG A 91 -2.16 -46.22 8.12
CA ARG A 91 -0.84 -45.59 7.92
C ARG A 91 -0.81 -44.85 6.58
N ASP A 92 -1.19 -45.51 5.49
CA ASP A 92 -1.14 -44.93 4.15
C ASP A 92 -2.06 -43.71 4.04
N ARG A 93 -3.29 -43.81 4.55
CA ARG A 93 -4.22 -42.68 4.65
C ARG A 93 -3.65 -41.50 5.44
N LEU A 94 -2.98 -41.76 6.58
CA LEU A 94 -2.37 -40.71 7.40
C LEU A 94 -1.15 -40.06 6.72
N LEU A 95 -0.35 -40.83 5.98
CA LEU A 95 0.77 -40.31 5.20
C LEU A 95 0.28 -39.43 4.04
N ASP A 96 -0.75 -39.84 3.31
CA ASP A 96 -1.36 -39.06 2.24
C ASP A 96 -1.93 -37.74 2.77
N LEU A 97 -2.65 -37.80 3.90
CA LEU A 97 -3.16 -36.60 4.59
C LEU A 97 -2.03 -35.68 5.05
N TRP A 98 -0.92 -36.24 5.53
CA TRP A 98 0.25 -35.48 5.97
C TRP A 98 0.91 -34.74 4.81
N GLU A 99 1.13 -35.42 3.68
CA GLU A 99 1.71 -34.83 2.48
C GLU A 99 0.81 -33.73 1.90
N ALA A 100 -0.51 -33.96 1.87
CA ALA A 100 -1.48 -32.95 1.48
C ALA A 100 -1.45 -31.72 2.41
N ARG A 101 -1.26 -31.91 3.73
CA ARG A 101 -1.11 -30.83 4.71
C ARG A 101 0.15 -30.01 4.48
N GLU A 102 1.28 -30.66 4.28
CA GLU A 102 2.57 -30.00 4.05
C GLU A 102 2.59 -29.27 2.70
N THR A 103 2.01 -29.85 1.65
CA THR A 103 1.82 -29.18 0.35
C THR A 103 0.90 -27.96 0.48
N ALA A 104 -0.19 -28.05 1.24
CA ALA A 104 -1.06 -26.92 1.54
C ALA A 104 -0.40 -25.84 2.43
N ARG A 105 0.56 -26.22 3.28
CA ARG A 105 1.34 -25.29 4.11
C ARG A 105 2.43 -24.58 3.30
N ASN A 106 3.09 -25.31 2.41
CA ASN A 106 4.15 -24.77 1.55
C ASN A 106 3.57 -23.87 0.45
N SER A 107 2.43 -24.22 -0.14
CA SER A 107 1.71 -23.34 -1.09
C SER A 107 1.22 -22.03 -0.45
N ARG A 108 0.79 -22.05 0.82
CA ARG A 108 0.45 -20.83 1.57
C ARG A 108 1.64 -19.89 1.77
N LYS A 109 2.88 -20.40 1.79
CA LYS A 109 4.10 -19.58 1.84
C LYS A 109 4.49 -19.00 0.48
N ALA A 110 4.07 -19.64 -0.62
CA ALA A 110 4.44 -19.24 -1.99
C ALA A 110 3.41 -18.30 -2.66
N GLY A 111 2.14 -18.35 -2.24
CA GLY A 111 1.06 -17.54 -2.81
C GLY A 111 0.59 -16.43 -1.88
N ASP A 112 1.39 -15.37 -1.71
CA ASP A 112 0.98 -14.15 -0.99
C ASP A 112 0.04 -13.28 -1.85
N SER A 113 -0.94 -13.91 -2.49
CA SER A 113 -2.04 -13.22 -3.16
C SER A 113 -2.95 -12.66 -2.07
N LYS A 114 -2.66 -11.41 -1.67
CA LYS A 114 -3.50 -10.58 -0.80
C LYS A 114 -4.98 -10.75 -1.15
N TYR A 115 -5.85 -10.88 -0.14
CA TYR A 115 -7.29 -10.99 -0.32
C TYR A 115 -7.80 -9.86 -1.24
N HIS A 116 -8.52 -10.23 -2.31
CA HIS A 116 -9.03 -9.33 -3.34
C HIS A 116 -10.52 -9.61 -3.60
N ASP A 117 -11.34 -8.57 -3.61
CA ASP A 117 -12.76 -8.58 -3.98
C ASP A 117 -13.21 -7.20 -4.52
N LEU A 118 -14.49 -7.04 -4.87
CA LEU A 118 -15.00 -5.77 -5.40
C LEU A 118 -14.80 -4.59 -4.43
N VAL A 119 -14.87 -4.82 -3.12
CA VAL A 119 -14.66 -3.75 -2.13
C VAL A 119 -13.19 -3.33 -2.12
N THR A 120 -12.23 -4.27 -2.24
CA THR A 120 -10.82 -3.91 -2.37
C THR A 120 -10.56 -3.11 -3.64
N GLU A 121 -11.16 -3.47 -4.77
CA GLU A 121 -11.06 -2.71 -6.03
C GLU A 121 -11.62 -1.29 -5.91
N MET A 122 -12.78 -1.13 -5.26
CA MET A 122 -13.39 0.17 -5.02
C MET A 122 -12.52 1.06 -4.13
N LEU A 123 -11.93 0.50 -3.07
CA LEU A 123 -11.03 1.23 -2.16
C LEU A 123 -9.71 1.62 -2.84
N GLU A 124 -9.11 0.72 -3.63
CA GLU A 124 -7.90 1.00 -4.41
C GLU A 124 -8.16 2.06 -5.49
N THR A 125 -9.34 2.03 -6.11
CA THR A 125 -9.77 3.06 -7.06
C THR A 125 -10.02 4.39 -6.37
N ALA A 126 -10.64 4.39 -5.18
CA ALA A 126 -10.82 5.59 -4.39
C ALA A 126 -9.47 6.24 -4.06
N ILE A 127 -8.48 5.46 -3.59
CA ILE A 127 -7.11 5.95 -3.31
C ILE A 127 -6.50 6.64 -4.54
N ARG A 128 -6.59 6.01 -5.72
CA ARG A 128 -6.05 6.56 -6.98
C ARG A 128 -6.75 7.85 -7.42
N ARG A 129 -8.03 8.03 -7.06
CA ARG A 129 -8.84 9.20 -7.43
C ARG A 129 -8.82 10.31 -6.38
N VAL A 130 -8.21 10.10 -5.20
CA VAL A 130 -8.13 11.14 -4.16
C VAL A 130 -7.43 12.37 -4.73
N GLY A 131 -8.15 13.49 -4.68
CA GLY A 131 -7.66 14.81 -5.05
C GLY A 131 -7.81 15.15 -6.54
N ASN A 132 -8.49 14.33 -7.34
CA ASN A 132 -8.75 14.63 -8.75
C ASN A 132 -9.48 15.97 -8.93
N GLU A 133 -10.37 16.34 -8.02
CA GLU A 133 -11.09 17.63 -8.02
C GLU A 133 -10.15 18.83 -7.86
N TYR A 134 -8.97 18.64 -7.27
CA TYR A 134 -7.96 19.68 -7.06
C TYR A 134 -6.82 19.61 -8.08
N ALA A 135 -6.91 18.72 -9.08
CA ALA A 135 -5.84 18.52 -10.05
C ALA A 135 -5.51 19.83 -10.80
N ASP A 136 -6.54 20.55 -11.24
CA ASP A 136 -6.39 21.81 -11.97
C ASP A 136 -5.77 22.90 -11.08
N LEU A 137 -6.27 23.06 -9.85
CA LEU A 137 -5.71 24.00 -8.86
C LEU A 137 -4.21 23.77 -8.63
N LEU A 138 -3.82 22.51 -8.40
CA LEU A 138 -2.43 22.14 -8.15
C LEU A 138 -1.56 22.37 -9.39
N PHE A 139 -2.09 22.00 -10.57
CA PHE A 139 -1.38 22.19 -11.84
C PHE A 139 -1.13 23.66 -12.15
N GLU A 140 -2.16 24.51 -12.00
CA GLU A 140 -2.06 25.96 -12.22
C GLU A 140 -1.05 26.60 -11.26
N HIS A 141 -1.06 26.19 -9.98
CA HIS A 141 -0.09 26.68 -9.01
C HIS A 141 1.35 26.28 -9.38
N ASP A 142 1.57 25.01 -9.71
CA ASP A 142 2.89 24.51 -10.11
C ASP A 142 3.36 25.15 -11.44
N GLN A 143 2.44 25.53 -12.32
CA GLN A 143 2.73 26.31 -13.52
C GLN A 143 3.13 27.75 -13.17
N GLN A 144 2.37 28.44 -12.30
CA GLN A 144 2.69 29.80 -11.85
C GLN A 144 4.08 29.88 -11.21
N CYS A 145 4.44 28.92 -10.37
CA CYS A 145 5.78 28.85 -9.77
C CYS A 145 6.88 28.72 -10.84
N ARG A 146 6.70 27.86 -11.84
CA ARG A 146 7.66 27.66 -12.93
C ARG A 146 7.79 28.88 -13.84
N GLU A 147 6.68 29.56 -14.12
CA GLU A 147 6.68 30.79 -14.91
C GLU A 147 7.37 31.94 -14.16
N ALA A 148 7.09 32.09 -12.86
CA ALA A 148 7.75 33.06 -12.01
C ALA A 148 9.27 32.83 -11.95
N GLU A 149 9.69 31.56 -11.87
CA GLU A 149 11.11 31.21 -11.89
C GLU A 149 11.80 31.65 -13.19
N LYS A 150 11.18 31.38 -14.33
CA LYS A 150 11.67 31.82 -15.64
C LYS A 150 11.74 33.34 -15.76
N GLN A 151 10.71 34.04 -15.28
CA GLN A 151 10.67 35.50 -15.30
C GLN A 151 11.77 36.11 -14.42
N CYS A 152 11.97 35.58 -13.20
CA CYS A 152 13.04 36.04 -12.30
C CYS A 152 14.43 35.79 -12.89
N GLU A 153 14.62 34.69 -13.60
CA GLU A 153 15.86 34.36 -14.30
C GLU A 153 16.16 35.33 -15.45
N GLN A 154 15.15 35.62 -16.29
CA GLN A 154 15.27 36.59 -17.38
C GLN A 154 15.57 38.00 -16.84
N LEU A 155 14.85 38.43 -15.80
CA LEU A 155 15.06 39.74 -15.17
C LEU A 155 16.45 39.86 -14.54
N ALA A 156 16.95 38.80 -13.88
CA ALA A 156 18.31 38.78 -13.35
C ALA A 156 19.35 38.88 -14.49
N ALA A 157 19.18 38.11 -15.57
CA ALA A 157 20.08 38.13 -16.72
C ALA A 157 20.07 39.48 -17.48
N GLU A 158 18.92 40.14 -17.59
CA GLU A 158 18.83 41.49 -18.15
C GLU A 158 19.51 42.54 -17.27
N ARG A 159 19.32 42.47 -15.95
CA ARG A 159 19.95 43.40 -15.00
C ARG A 159 21.46 43.24 -14.96
N MET A 160 21.96 42.02 -15.11
CA MET A 160 23.41 41.76 -15.23
C MET A 160 23.98 42.26 -16.56
N ARG A 161 23.22 42.23 -17.66
CA ARG A 161 23.65 42.77 -18.96
C ARG A 161 23.64 44.30 -19.03
N LYS A 162 22.83 44.96 -18.20
CA LYS A 162 22.69 46.43 -18.13
C LYS A 162 23.52 47.08 -17.00
N SER A 163 24.18 46.28 -16.17
CA SER A 163 25.08 46.71 -15.09
C SER A 163 26.53 46.74 -15.54
#